data_AF-X6HEV7-F1
#
_entry.id   AF-X6HEV7-F1
#
_cell.length_a   1.000
_cell.length_b   1.000
_cell.length_c   1.000
_cell.angle_alpha   90.00
_cell.angle_beta   90.00
_cell.angle_gamma   90.00
#
_symmetry.space_group_name_H-M   'P 1'
#
loop_
_entity.id
_entity.type
_entity.pdbx_description
1 polymer ?
#
loop_
_entity_poly.entity_id
_entity_poly.type
_entity_poly.pdbx_seq_one_letter_code
_entity_poly.pdbx_strand_id
1 'polypeptide(L)'
;MNLVAKEYIAAQDEADPGVLILSRFAGAAEELAESLIVNPYAVDEVADAIAKALAMPLEERIARHSALLKRIRRNDAAEWRRISRHARGRELAPGIDA
;
A
#
# COMPACT_ATOMS: atom_id res chain seq x y z
N MET A 1 -6.31 -4.20 4.87
CA MET A 1 -5.17 -4.78 4.12
C MET A 1 -5.65 -5.25 2.75
N ASN A 2 -4.98 -4.88 1.66
CA ASN A 2 -5.13 -5.50 0.34
C ASN A 2 -3.73 -5.95 -0.11
N LEU A 3 -3.48 -7.26 -0.09
CA LEU A 3 -2.15 -7.81 -0.37
C LEU A 3 -1.83 -7.76 -1.87
N VAL A 4 -2.82 -7.97 -2.72
CA VAL A 4 -2.67 -7.89 -4.19
C VAL A 4 -2.15 -6.52 -4.61
N ALA A 5 -2.60 -5.45 -3.97
CA ALA A 5 -2.11 -4.10 -4.24
C ALA A 5 -0.60 -3.94 -3.90
N LYS A 6 -0.13 -4.56 -2.82
CA LYS A 6 1.28 -4.54 -2.43
C LYS A 6 2.13 -5.42 -3.34
N GLU A 7 1.63 -6.61 -3.69
CA GLU A 7 2.27 -7.55 -4.61
C GLU A 7 2.42 -6.94 -6.01
N TYR A 8 1.39 -6.24 -6.49
CA TYR A 8 1.44 -5.52 -7.76
C TYR A 8 2.62 -4.55 -7.81
N ILE A 9 2.79 -3.71 -6.79
CA ILE A 9 3.92 -2.76 -6.70
C ILE A 9 5.27 -3.49 -6.58
N ALA A 10 5.34 -4.54 -5.77
CA ALA A 10 6.57 -5.30 -5.55
C ALA A 10 7.04 -6.06 -6.80
N ALA A 11 6.12 -6.39 -7.71
CA ALA A 11 6.41 -7.16 -8.93
C ALA A 11 6.78 -6.31 -10.15
N GLN A 12 6.62 -4.98 -10.10
CA GLN A 12 6.95 -4.12 -11.24
C GLN A 12 8.46 -3.98 -11.46
N ASP A 13 8.87 -3.78 -12.71
CA ASP A 13 10.21 -3.30 -13.06
C ASP A 13 10.37 -1.84 -12.59
N GLU A 14 11.41 -1.55 -11.81
CA GLU A 14 11.70 -0.20 -11.31
C GLU A 14 12.03 0.80 -12.45
N ALA A 15 12.47 0.30 -13.62
CA ALA A 15 12.82 1.14 -14.78
C ALA A 15 11.61 1.50 -15.66
N ASP A 16 10.53 0.73 -15.63
CA ASP A 16 9.28 0.99 -16.38
C ASP A 16 8.03 0.49 -15.63
N PRO A 17 7.71 1.05 -14.44
CA PRO A 17 6.66 0.51 -13.59
C PRO A 17 5.25 0.91 -14.02
N GLY A 18 4.28 0.04 -13.84
CA GLY A 18 2.86 0.39 -13.97
C GLY A 18 2.34 1.33 -12.88
N VAL A 19 1.12 1.82 -13.06
CA VAL A 19 0.43 2.69 -12.10
C VAL A 19 -0.59 1.87 -11.31
N LEU A 20 -0.60 2.01 -9.98
CA LEU A 20 -1.62 1.41 -9.13
C LEU A 20 -2.83 2.35 -9.02
N ILE A 21 -4.01 1.86 -9.40
CA ILE A 21 -5.31 2.48 -9.09
C ILE A 21 -5.91 1.70 -7.93
N LEU A 22 -6.31 2.40 -6.87
CA LEU A 22 -6.72 1.76 -5.62
C LEU A 22 -7.99 2.39 -5.07
N SER A 23 -8.94 1.55 -4.68
CA SER A 23 -10.15 2.01 -3.99
C SER A 23 -9.79 2.70 -2.68
N ARG A 24 -10.40 3.86 -2.40
CA ARG A 24 -10.30 4.55 -1.10
C ARG A 24 -10.76 3.70 0.08
N PHE A 25 -11.60 2.69 -0.17
CA PHE A 25 -12.09 1.78 0.86
C PHE A 25 -11.18 0.57 1.08
N ALA A 26 -10.16 0.39 0.24
CA ALA A 26 -9.16 -0.64 0.49
C ALA A 26 -8.40 -0.27 1.76
N GLY A 27 -8.30 -1.19 2.72
CA GLY A 27 -7.49 -0.97 3.93
C GLY A 27 -5.97 -0.93 3.67
N ALA A 28 -5.54 -0.64 2.45
CA ALA A 28 -4.17 -0.30 2.07
C ALA A 28 -4.09 1.15 1.52
N ALA A 29 -5.22 1.85 1.34
CA ALA A 29 -5.27 3.21 0.78
C ALA A 29 -4.50 4.23 1.63
N GLU A 30 -4.56 4.11 2.96
CA GLU A 30 -3.79 4.96 3.88
C GLU A 30 -2.28 4.71 3.78
N GLU A 31 -1.88 3.48 3.49
CA GLU A 31 -0.47 3.09 3.38
C GLU A 31 0.09 3.38 1.98
N LEU A 32 -0.74 3.29 0.93
CA LEU A 32 -0.34 3.40 -0.47
C LEU A 32 -0.83 4.73 -1.09
N ALA A 33 -0.62 5.83 -0.39
CA ALA A 33 -1.17 7.15 -0.73
C ALA A 33 -0.72 7.71 -2.10
N GLU A 34 0.42 7.26 -2.64
CA GLU A 34 0.91 7.68 -3.95
C GLU A 34 0.23 6.96 -5.13
N SER A 35 -0.66 5.99 -4.86
CA SER A 35 -1.54 5.40 -5.86
C SER A 35 -2.62 6.39 -6.35
N LEU A 36 -3.25 6.09 -7.49
CA LEU A 36 -4.45 6.80 -7.90
C LEU A 36 -5.63 6.30 -7.07
N ILE A 37 -5.94 7.02 -5.99
CA ILE A 37 -7.05 6.70 -5.10
C ILE A 37 -8.37 7.07 -5.79
N VAL A 38 -9.28 6.11 -5.87
CA VAL A 38 -10.59 6.29 -6.50
C VAL A 38 -11.75 5.88 -5.58
N ASN A 39 -12.90 6.51 -5.75
CA ASN A 39 -14.18 5.98 -5.28
C ASN A 39 -14.74 4.97 -6.31
N PRO A 40 -14.80 3.65 -6.00
CA PRO A 40 -15.25 2.65 -6.97
C PRO A 40 -16.73 2.78 -7.38
N TYR A 41 -17.53 3.55 -6.63
CA TYR A 41 -18.93 3.82 -6.96
C TYR A 41 -19.10 5.02 -7.91
N ALA A 42 -18.04 5.76 -8.20
CA ALA A 42 -18.03 6.85 -9.17
C ALA A 42 -17.38 6.35 -10.47
N VAL A 43 -18.20 5.90 -11.42
CA VAL A 43 -17.72 5.26 -12.66
C VAL A 43 -16.83 6.20 -13.48
N ASP A 44 -17.20 7.47 -13.58
CA ASP A 44 -16.42 8.47 -14.31
C ASP A 44 -15.03 8.69 -13.69
N GLU A 45 -14.96 8.72 -12.35
CA GLU A 45 -13.69 8.85 -11.62
C GLU A 45 -12.76 7.66 -11.87
N VAL A 46 -13.33 6.45 -11.94
CA VAL A 46 -12.57 5.24 -12.27
C VAL A 46 -12.09 5.29 -13.72
N ALA A 47 -12.95 5.71 -14.66
CA ALA A 47 -12.59 5.83 -16.08
C ALA A 47 -11.46 6.86 -16.28
N ASP A 48 -11.57 8.02 -15.64
CA ASP A 48 -10.55 9.07 -15.66
C ASP A 48 -9.24 8.60 -15.06
N ALA A 49 -9.29 7.84 -13.95
CA ALA A 49 -8.09 7.27 -13.34
C ALA A 49 -7.39 6.26 -14.24
N ILE A 50 -8.15 5.42 -14.96
CA ILE A 50 -7.59 4.48 -15.96
C ILE A 50 -6.95 5.25 -17.11
N ALA A 51 -7.64 6.24 -17.67
CA ALA A 51 -7.10 7.06 -18.75
C ALA A 51 -5.81 7.77 -18.32
N LYS A 52 -5.81 8.35 -17.12
CA LYS A 52 -4.65 9.00 -16.52
C LYS A 52 -3.49 8.03 -16.31
N ALA A 53 -3.76 6.83 -15.77
CA ALA A 53 -2.73 5.81 -15.54
C ALA A 53 -2.04 5.40 -16.85
N LEU A 54 -2.81 5.21 -17.92
CA LEU A 54 -2.30 4.83 -19.24
C LEU A 54 -1.49 5.95 -19.92
N ALA A 55 -1.87 7.21 -19.68
CA ALA A 55 -1.19 8.37 -20.24
C ALA A 55 -0.05 8.93 -19.36
N MET A 56 0.23 8.31 -18.19
CA MET A 56 1.17 8.85 -17.22
C MET A 56 2.62 8.80 -17.74
N PRO A 57 3.36 9.93 -17.75
CA PRO A 57 4.77 9.96 -18.14
C PRO A 57 5.61 9.01 -17.29
N LEU A 58 6.64 8.42 -17.90
CA LEU A 58 7.51 7.45 -17.25
C LEU A 58 8.11 7.98 -15.95
N GLU A 59 8.56 9.23 -15.93
CA GLU A 59 9.17 9.86 -14.77
C GLU A 59 8.19 9.94 -13.58
N GLU A 60 6.91 10.22 -13.83
CA GLU A 60 5.89 10.24 -12.80
C GLU A 60 5.59 8.82 -12.29
N ARG A 61 5.54 7.82 -13.20
CA ARG A 61 5.33 6.42 -12.83
C ARG A 61 6.45 5.91 -11.91
N ILE A 62 7.70 6.18 -12.27
CA ILE A 62 8.88 5.82 -11.47
C ILE A 62 8.83 6.51 -10.10
N ALA A 63 8.53 7.81 -10.05
CA ALA A 63 8.46 8.55 -8.79
C ALA A 63 7.40 7.98 -7.84
N ARG A 64 6.19 7.70 -8.35
CA ARG A 64 5.11 7.08 -7.57
C ARG A 64 5.48 5.67 -7.12
N HIS A 65 5.98 4.84 -8.03
CA HIS A 65 6.37 3.46 -7.72
C HIS A 65 7.45 3.41 -6.64
N SER A 66 8.51 4.22 -6.77
CA SER A 66 9.61 4.28 -5.79
C SER A 66 9.11 4.65 -4.40
N ALA A 67 8.18 5.62 -4.30
CA ALA A 67 7.56 5.99 -3.03
C ALA A 67 6.74 4.84 -2.42
N LEU A 68 5.90 4.17 -3.21
CA LEU A 68 5.09 3.03 -2.76
C LEU A 68 5.95 1.85 -2.33
N LEU A 69 7.00 1.53 -3.11
CA LEU A 69 7.92 0.44 -2.82
C LEU A 69 8.70 0.69 -1.53
N LYS A 70 9.13 1.92 -1.28
CA LYS A 70 9.76 2.32 -0.01
C LYS A 70 8.84 2.09 1.19
N ARG A 71 7.53 2.38 1.05
CA ARG A 71 6.55 2.14 2.11
C ARG A 71 6.35 0.66 2.38
N ILE A 72 6.20 -0.15 1.33
CA ILE A 72 6.06 -1.61 1.43
C ILE A 72 7.29 -2.23 2.10
N ARG A 73 8.51 -1.81 1.73
CA ARG A 73 9.77 -2.28 2.34
C ARG A 73 9.91 -1.88 3.81
N ARG A 74 9.35 -0.75 4.25
CA ARG A 74 9.39 -0.31 5.66
C ARG A 74 8.44 -1.11 6.55
N ASN A 75 7.34 -1.60 5.98
CA ASN A 75 6.22 -2.18 6.71
C ASN A 75 6.04 -3.66 6.37
N ASP A 76 7.16 -4.38 6.30
CA ASP A 76 7.18 -5.77 5.87
C ASP A 76 6.52 -6.72 6.89
N ALA A 77 6.25 -7.96 6.44
CA ALA A 77 5.62 -8.97 7.28
C ALA A 77 6.48 -9.35 8.51
N ALA A 78 7.79 -9.12 8.47
CA ALA A 78 8.68 -9.39 9.59
C ALA A 78 8.47 -8.35 10.71
N GLU A 79 8.27 -7.09 10.33
CA GLU A 79 7.94 -6.00 11.24
C GLU A 79 6.57 -6.20 11.89
N TRP A 80 5.55 -6.58 11.10
CA TRP A 80 4.25 -6.94 11.67
C TRP A 80 4.35 -8.11 12.67
N ARG A 81 5.12 -9.15 12.34
CA ARG A 81 5.37 -10.28 13.27
C ARG A 81 6.10 -9.82 14.54
N ARG A 82 7.06 -8.91 14.43
CA ARG A 82 7.81 -8.36 15.57
C ARG A 82 6.89 -7.57 16.50
N ILE A 83 6.11 -6.64 15.96
CA ILE A 83 5.15 -5.83 16.72
C ILE A 83 4.10 -6.71 17.39
N SER A 84 3.53 -7.68 16.65
CA SER A 84 2.50 -8.58 17.19
C SER A 84 3.01 -9.50 18.30
N ARG A 85 4.29 -9.88 18.28
CA ARG A 85 4.93 -10.61 19.40
C ARG A 85 5.13 -9.70 20.60
N HIS A 86 5.53 -8.46 20.39
CA HIS A 86 5.74 -7.50 21.49
C HIS A 86 4.41 -7.07 22.14
N ALA A 87 3.34 -6.90 21.36
CA ALA A 87 2.01 -6.57 21.88
C ALA A 87 1.46 -7.69 22.78
N ARG A 88 1.57 -8.96 22.36
CA ARG A 88 1.16 -10.13 23.19
C ARG A 88 2.03 -10.34 24.42
N GLY A 89 3.29 -9.88 24.41
CA GLY A 89 4.18 -9.93 25.57
C GLY A 89 3.79 -8.96 26.68
N ARG A 90 2.98 -7.92 26.41
CA ARG A 90 2.50 -6.95 27.41
C ARG A 90 1.17 -7.33 28.06
N GLU A 91 0.41 -8.25 27.47
CA GLU A 91 -0.85 -8.78 28.04
C GLU A 91 -0.64 -9.95 29.02
N LEU A 92 0.58 -10.51 29.09
CA LEU A 92 0.91 -11.66 29.95
C LEU A 92 1.79 -11.31 31.15
N ALA A 93 1.86 -10.03 31.56
CA ALA A 93 2.39 -9.70 32.88
C ALA A 93 1.22 -9.78 33.89
N PRO A 94 1.09 -10.85 34.68
CA PRO A 94 0.10 -10.87 35.74
C PRO A 94 0.61 -9.94 36.85
N GLY A 95 -0.12 -8.87 37.10
CA GLY A 95 -0.10 -8.28 38.43
C GLY A 95 -0.74 -9.28 39.38
N ILE A 96 0.04 -9.84 40.29
CA ILE A 96 -0.41 -10.20 41.65
C ILE A 96 0.72 -9.80 42.60
N ASP A 97 0.58 -8.62 43.19
CA ASP A 97 0.97 -8.37 44.57
C ASP A 97 0.06 -9.21 45.47
N ALA A 98 0.64 -10.14 46.23
CA ALA A 98 0.16 -10.65 47.53
C ALA A 98 1.21 -11.58 48.14
#